data_AF-A0A8T5YM34-F1
#
_entry.id   AF-A0A8T5YM34-F1
#
_cell.length_a   1.000
_cell.length_b   1.000
_cell.length_c   1.000
_cell.angle_alpha   90.00
_cell.angle_beta   90.00
_cell.angle_gamma   90.00
#
_symmetry.space_group_name_H-M   'P 1'
#
loop_
_entity.id
_entity.type
_entity.pdbx_description
1 polymer ?
#
loop_
_entity_poly.entity_id
_entity_poly.type
_entity_poly.pdbx_seq_one_letter_code
_entity_poly.pdbx_strand_id
1 'polypeptide(L)'
;LIGVVVLIFSLQHELLPAYALLMLIGVLGGFFVVPLNALLQERGKKSVGAGNAIAVQNLGENSAMLLMLGIYSLAVMVGIPVVPIGIGFGALFALAITALWIWQRRH
;
A
#
# COMPACT_ATOMS: atom_id res chain seq x y z
N LEU A 1 -1.36 7.93 6.45
CA LEU A 1 -0.46 7.32 7.46
C LEU A 1 0.59 6.43 6.81
N ILE A 2 0.24 5.30 6.19
CA ILE A 2 1.22 4.38 5.58
C ILE A 2 2.16 5.06 4.56
N GLY A 3 1.63 5.89 3.65
CA GLY A 3 2.46 6.62 2.68
C GLY A 3 3.51 7.54 3.32
N VAL A 4 3.19 8.20 4.43
CA VAL A 4 4.13 9.07 5.17
C VAL A 4 5.23 8.24 5.84
N VAL A 5 4.90 7.05 6.35
CA VAL A 5 5.89 6.15 6.96
C VAL A 5 6.88 5.62 5.91
N VAL A 6 6.41 5.34 4.68
CA VAL A 6 7.27 4.96 3.55
C VAL A 6 8.25 6.08 3.16
N LEU A 7 7.80 7.34 3.19
CA LEU A 7 8.68 8.51 2.98
C LEU A 7 9.77 8.60 4.06
N ILE A 8 9.40 8.41 5.33
CA ILE A 8 10.35 8.48 6.44
C ILE A 8 11.37 7.32 6.34
N PHE A 9 10.91 6.14 5.93
CA PHE A 9 11.75 4.97 5.75
C PHE A 9 12.78 5.15 4.62
N SER A 10 12.40 5.74 3.48
CA SER A 10 13.32 5.93 2.36
C SER A 10 14.47 6.89 2.66
N LEU A 11 14.33 7.73 3.68
CA LEU A 11 15.34 8.69 4.12
C LEU A 11 16.28 8.14 5.20
N GLN A 12 16.08 6.90 5.66
CA GLN A 12 16.94 6.33 6.70
C GLN A 12 18.31 5.93 6.13
N HIS A 13 19.37 6.24 6.88
CA HIS A 13 20.74 5.87 6.54
C HIS A 13 21.38 4.93 7.57
N GLU A 14 20.73 4.75 8.72
CA GLU A 14 21.18 3.92 9.84
C GLU A 14 20.32 2.66 9.96
N LEU A 15 20.93 1.53 10.31
CA LEU A 15 20.25 0.22 10.34
C LEU A 15 19.20 0.11 11.45
N LEU A 16 19.51 0.62 12.64
CA LEU A 16 18.64 0.50 13.82
C LEU A 16 17.26 1.19 13.64
N PRO A 17 17.18 2.46 13.19
CA PRO A 17 15.87 3.08 12.91
C PRO A 17 15.15 2.41 11.72
N ALA A 18 15.88 1.88 10.73
CA ALA A 18 15.28 1.13 9.64
C ALA A 18 14.60 -0.16 10.14
N TYR A 19 15.24 -0.94 11.02
CA TYR A 19 14.62 -2.12 11.63
C TYR A 19 13.40 -1.79 12.47
N ALA A 20 13.47 -0.73 13.29
CA ALA A 20 12.34 -0.28 14.09
C ALA A 20 11.14 0.12 13.22
N LEU A 21 11.39 0.87 12.13
CA LEU A 21 10.35 1.25 11.17
C LEU A 21 9.77 0.04 10.43
N LEU A 22 10.60 -0.90 9.99
CA LEU A 22 10.14 -2.13 9.33
C LEU A 22 9.26 -2.98 10.25
N MET A 23 9.64 -3.14 11.53
CA MET A 23 8.80 -3.82 12.51
C MET A 23 7.46 -3.11 12.70
N LEU A 24 7.47 -1.78 12.84
CA LEU A 24 6.25 -0.99 12.98
C LEU A 24 5.34 -1.14 11.75
N ILE A 25 5.88 -1.02 10.54
CA ILE A 25 5.14 -1.21 9.30
C ILE A 25 4.56 -2.62 9.22
N GLY A 26 5.32 -3.65 9.61
CA GLY A 26 4.86 -5.03 9.64
C GLY A 26 3.69 -5.25 10.60
N VAL A 27 3.78 -4.73 11.83
CA VAL A 27 2.71 -4.82 12.84
C VAL A 27 1.46 -4.10 12.38
N LEU A 28 1.60 -2.85 11.91
CA LEU A 28 0.46 -2.07 11.41
C LEU A 28 -0.14 -2.72 10.15
N GLY A 29 0.69 -3.22 9.25
CA GLY A 29 0.27 -3.96 8.06
C GLY A 29 -0.58 -5.18 8.42
N GLY A 30 -0.09 -6.03 9.34
CA GLY A 30 -0.86 -7.18 9.83
C GLY A 30 -2.18 -6.77 10.50
N PHE A 31 -2.15 -5.77 11.37
CA PHE A 31 -3.32 -5.30 12.10
C PHE A 31 -4.40 -4.67 11.21
N PHE A 32 -4.03 -4.00 10.11
CA PHE A 32 -5.00 -3.34 9.23
C PHE A 32 -5.37 -4.17 8.00
N VAL A 33 -4.41 -4.81 7.33
CA VAL A 33 -4.66 -5.51 6.05
C VAL A 33 -5.52 -6.75 6.26
N VAL A 34 -5.27 -7.53 7.32
CA VAL A 34 -6.04 -8.77 7.58
C VAL A 34 -7.53 -8.48 7.86
N PRO A 35 -7.89 -7.56 8.79
CA PRO A 35 -9.30 -7.23 9.00
C PRO A 35 -9.95 -6.53 7.81
N LEU A 36 -9.22 -5.66 7.10
CA LEU A 36 -9.75 -5.01 5.90
C LEU A 36 -10.12 -6.06 4.85
N ASN A 37 -9.27 -7.06 4.66
CA ASN A 37 -9.54 -8.10 3.70
C ASN A 37 -10.75 -8.96 4.08
N ALA A 38 -10.89 -9.28 5.38
CA ALA A 38 -12.08 -9.96 5.89
C ALA A 38 -13.37 -9.12 5.68
N LEU A 39 -13.32 -7.81 5.96
CA LEU A 39 -14.46 -6.89 5.79
C LEU A 39 -14.88 -6.77 4.32
N LEU A 40 -13.92 -6.63 3.40
CA LEU A 40 -14.19 -6.58 1.96
C LEU A 40 -14.80 -7.89 1.46
N GLN A 41 -14.31 -9.03 1.94
CA GLN A 41 -14.90 -10.33 1.63
C GLN A 41 -16.32 -10.46 2.18
N GLU A 42 -16.60 -9.98 3.40
CA GLU A 42 -17.96 -10.01 3.95
C GLU A 42 -18.92 -9.11 3.15
N ARG A 43 -18.48 -7.92 2.76
CA ARG A 43 -19.29 -7.04 1.89
C ARG A 43 -19.49 -7.65 0.51
N GLY A 44 -18.44 -8.20 -0.09
CA GLY A 44 -18.52 -8.87 -1.40
C GLY A 44 -19.38 -10.13 -1.36
N LYS A 45 -19.36 -10.90 -0.26
CA LYS A 45 -20.27 -12.03 -0.03
C LYS A 45 -21.73 -11.62 -0.17
N LYS A 46 -22.09 -10.45 0.38
CA LYS A 46 -23.46 -9.92 0.34
C LYS A 46 -23.85 -9.37 -1.04
N SER A 47 -22.91 -8.97 -1.90
CA SER A 47 -23.21 -8.40 -3.22
C SER A 47 -23.05 -9.37 -4.39
N VAL A 48 -21.95 -10.13 -4.45
CA VAL A 48 -21.55 -10.95 -5.61
C VAL A 48 -21.34 -12.44 -5.29
N GLY A 49 -21.48 -12.82 -4.02
CA GLY A 49 -21.26 -14.18 -3.53
C GLY A 49 -19.81 -14.45 -3.08
N ALA A 50 -19.63 -15.43 -2.20
CA ALA A 50 -18.37 -15.65 -1.48
C ALA A 50 -17.16 -15.94 -2.38
N GLY A 51 -17.31 -16.83 -3.35
CA GLY A 51 -16.22 -17.19 -4.27
C GLY A 51 -15.82 -16.03 -5.18
N ASN A 52 -16.81 -15.33 -5.73
CA ASN A 52 -16.57 -14.17 -6.61
C ASN A 52 -15.93 -13.00 -5.85
N ALA A 53 -16.34 -12.76 -4.60
CA ALA A 53 -15.75 -11.71 -3.76
C ALA A 53 -14.25 -11.95 -3.52
N ILE A 54 -13.87 -13.20 -3.22
CA ILE A 54 -12.47 -13.58 -3.01
C ILE A 54 -11.69 -13.47 -4.33
N ALA A 55 -12.26 -13.93 -5.44
CA ALA A 55 -11.61 -13.85 -6.75
C ALA A 55 -11.35 -12.41 -7.19
N VAL A 56 -12.33 -11.51 -7.02
CA VAL A 56 -12.18 -10.08 -7.35
C VAL A 56 -11.15 -9.40 -6.44
N GLN A 57 -11.14 -9.73 -5.14
CA GLN A 57 -10.14 -9.18 -4.22
C GLN A 57 -8.73 -9.61 -4.61
N ASN A 58 -8.52 -10.91 -4.83
CA ASN A 58 -7.23 -11.46 -5.20
C ASN A 58 -6.74 -10.89 -6.54
N LEU A 59 -7.62 -10.77 -7.54
CA LEU A 59 -7.31 -10.14 -8.81
C LEU A 59 -6.88 -8.68 -8.61
N GLY A 60 -7.64 -7.91 -7.85
CA GLY A 60 -7.34 -6.50 -7.57
C GLY A 60 -6.00 -6.33 -6.84
N GLU A 61 -5.76 -7.10 -5.78
CA GLU A 61 -4.52 -7.07 -5.00
C GLU A 61 -3.30 -7.46 -5.85
N ASN A 62 -3.40 -8.55 -6.62
CA ASN A 62 -2.30 -9.01 -7.47
C ASN A 62 -2.06 -8.06 -8.65
N SER A 63 -3.09 -7.53 -9.29
CA SER A 63 -2.93 -6.52 -10.34
C SER A 63 -2.26 -5.25 -9.80
N ALA A 64 -2.65 -4.78 -8.61
CA ALA A 64 -1.99 -3.65 -7.96
C ALA A 64 -0.52 -3.95 -7.64
N MET A 65 -0.21 -5.14 -7.12
CA MET A 65 1.16 -5.56 -6.85
C MET A 65 2.01 -5.61 -8.12
N LEU A 66 1.49 -6.19 -9.20
CA LEU A 66 2.18 -6.28 -10.49
C LEU A 66 2.43 -4.89 -11.10
N LEU A 67 1.44 -3.98 -11.05
CA LEU A 67 1.61 -2.62 -11.53
C LEU A 67 2.68 -1.87 -10.74
N MET A 68 2.63 -1.96 -9.40
CA MET A 68 3.62 -1.32 -8.53
C MET A 68 5.03 -1.87 -8.78
N LEU A 69 5.17 -3.19 -8.87
CA LEU A 69 6.44 -3.85 -9.16
C LEU A 69 6.94 -3.49 -10.56
N GLY A 70 6.05 -3.41 -11.55
CA GLY A 70 6.40 -3.01 -12.92
C GLY A 70 6.94 -1.59 -12.97
N ILE A 71 6.23 -0.64 -12.35
CA ILE A 71 6.69 0.77 -12.25
C ILE A 71 8.03 0.86 -11.52
N TYR A 72 8.17 0.16 -10.39
CA TYR A 72 9.43 0.11 -9.63
C TYR A 72 10.58 -0.44 -10.50
N SER A 73 10.35 -1.56 -11.18
CA SER A 73 11.36 -2.21 -12.02
C SER A 73 11.78 -1.33 -13.19
N LEU A 74 10.83 -0.66 -13.84
CA LEU A 74 11.11 0.30 -14.90
C LEU A 74 11.93 1.49 -14.39
N ALA A 75 11.59 2.03 -13.21
CA ALA A 75 12.32 3.14 -12.60
C ALA A 75 13.78 2.78 -12.29
N VAL A 76 14.01 1.58 -11.74
CA VAL A 76 15.37 1.06 -11.52
C VAL A 76 16.10 0.81 -12.83
N MET A 77 15.41 0.28 -13.85
CA MET A 77 15.98 -0.01 -15.16
C MET A 77 16.51 1.26 -15.86
N VAL A 78 15.82 2.39 -15.73
CA VAL A 78 16.28 3.69 -16.27
C VAL A 78 17.30 4.40 -15.37
N GLY A 79 17.75 3.75 -14.29
CA GLY A 79 18.82 4.24 -13.42
C GLY A 79 18.38 5.23 -12.34
N ILE A 80 17.08 5.33 -12.02
CA ILE A 80 16.62 6.20 -10.92
C ILE A 80 17.08 5.60 -9.58
N PRO A 81 17.71 6.39 -8.70
CA PRO A 81 18.10 5.92 -7.37
C PRO A 81 16.89 5.51 -6.52
N VAL A 82 17.09 4.50 -5.66
CA VAL A 82 16.00 3.90 -4.85
C VAL A 82 15.32 4.88 -3.88
N VAL A 83 16.04 5.89 -3.38
CA VAL A 83 15.49 6.88 -2.44
C VAL A 83 14.41 7.75 -3.10
N PRO A 84 14.66 8.42 -4.24
CA PRO A 84 13.62 9.09 -5.03
C PRO A 84 12.42 8.21 -5.39
N ILE A 85 12.64 6.93 -5.71
CA ILE A 85 11.55 5.98 -6.00
C ILE A 85 10.67 5.80 -4.75
N GLY A 86 11.28 5.55 -3.59
CA GLY A 86 10.58 5.43 -2.32
C GLY A 86 9.81 6.71 -1.94
N ILE A 87 10.40 7.88 -2.21
CA ILE A 87 9.74 9.17 -2.02
C ILE A 87 8.50 9.29 -2.92
N GLY A 88 8.64 8.97 -4.21
CA GLY A 88 7.55 9.02 -5.18
C GLY A 88 6.37 8.14 -4.77
N PHE A 89 6.63 6.88 -4.42
CA PHE A 89 5.58 5.96 -3.96
C PHE A 89 4.94 6.40 -2.64
N GLY A 90 5.74 6.83 -1.65
CA GLY A 90 5.21 7.30 -0.37
C GLY A 90 4.30 8.52 -0.53
N ALA A 91 4.71 9.48 -1.38
CA ALA A 91 3.92 10.67 -1.70
C ALA A 91 2.62 10.31 -2.43
N LEU A 92 2.68 9.44 -3.44
CA LEU A 92 1.51 8.95 -4.18
C LEU A 92 0.48 8.33 -3.22
N PHE A 93 0.91 7.43 -2.33
CA PHE A 93 0.02 6.82 -1.34
C PHE A 93 -0.57 7.84 -0.36
N ALA A 94 0.24 8.79 0.12
CA ALA A 94 -0.23 9.82 1.03
C ALA A 94 -1.31 10.70 0.37
N LEU A 95 -1.09 11.12 -0.88
CA LEU A 95 -2.03 11.92 -1.66
C LEU A 95 -3.31 11.15 -1.98
N ALA A 96 -3.21 9.89 -2.43
CA ALA A 96 -4.37 9.06 -2.75
C ALA A 96 -5.28 8.86 -1.53
N ILE A 97 -4.71 8.54 -0.37
CA ILE A 97 -5.47 8.38 0.89
C ILE A 97 -6.10 9.72 1.31
N THR A 98 -5.37 10.82 1.18
CA THR A 98 -5.87 12.16 1.52
C THR A 98 -7.03 12.56 0.61
N ALA A 99 -6.93 12.29 -0.69
CA ALA A 99 -7.99 12.55 -1.66
C ALA A 99 -9.25 11.72 -1.35
N LEU A 100 -9.09 10.43 -1.06
CA LEU A 100 -10.21 9.56 -0.64
C LEU A 100 -10.88 10.08 0.62
N TRP A 101 -10.10 10.51 1.61
CA TRP A 101 -10.63 11.05 2.86
C TRP A 101 -11.39 12.36 2.67
N ILE A 102 -10.89 13.25 1.82
CA ILE A 102 -11.60 14.50 1.45
C ILE A 102 -12.90 14.16 0.73
N TRP A 103 -12.88 13.21 -0.21
CA TRP A 103 -14.06 12.79 -0.94
C TRP A 103 -15.12 12.17 -0.03
N GLN A 104 -14.72 11.30 0.89
CA GLN A 104 -15.61 10.70 1.89
C GLN A 104 -16.16 11.72 2.91
N ARG A 105 -15.48 12.85 3.13
CA ARG A 105 -16.02 13.93 3.98
C ARG A 105 -17.04 14.81 3.26
N ARG A 106 -17.03 14.81 1.92
CA ARG A 106 -17.94 15.61 1.09
C ARG A 106 -19.25 14.88 0.76
N HIS A 107 -19.30 13.56 0.97
CA HIS A 107 -20.47 12.69 0.80
C HIS A 107 -20.88 12.07 2.12
#